data_AF-A0A372MBL2-F1
#
_entry.id   AF-A0A372MBL2-F1
#
_cell.length_a   1.000
_cell.length_b   1.000
_cell.length_c   1.000
_cell.angle_alpha   90.00
_cell.angle_beta   90.00
_cell.angle_gamma   90.00
#
_symmetry.space_group_name_H-M   'P 1'
#
loop_
_entity.id
_entity.type
_entity.pdbx_description
1 polymer ?
#
loop_
_entity_poly.entity_id
_entity_poly.type
_entity_poly.pdbx_seq_one_letter_code
_entity_poly.pdbx_strand_id
1 'polypeptide(L)'
;MTASTPRVRFADAGEAADVAAFLARLIHYDKAAVVRLQAGGGALAVFGRPASFEVLAVRSARLAEGSGVSGGPGAPGGSGELDVTVSAGELLEGVDEGAAAVAVPSAVTGPPWAGVLPPKGGWERVPGLPSSVGVLRAVRAAVSEFRGRVEELDPAKRTRGELDRIGREVWSRPVGDTELPVRAAHAARVLGFLPSAESAGFRSGELSLWAAGAWLRLRTPYGAVVVRVVGGGAGLGVMPQV
;
A
#
# COMPACT_ATOMS: atom_id res chain seq x y z
N MET A 1 36.41 0.24 -10.11
CA MET A 1 35.89 0.04 -8.74
C MET A 1 34.40 -0.26 -8.87
N THR A 2 33.98 -1.51 -8.75
CA THR A 2 32.56 -1.87 -8.69
C THR A 2 32.02 -1.40 -7.34
N ALA A 3 31.16 -0.39 -7.34
CA ALA A 3 30.44 0.00 -6.13
C ALA A 3 29.60 -1.21 -5.66
N SER A 4 29.74 -1.57 -4.38
CA SER A 4 28.94 -2.65 -3.80
C SER A 4 27.49 -2.16 -3.72
N THR A 5 26.58 -2.83 -4.43
CA THR A 5 25.14 -2.55 -4.34
C THR A 5 24.68 -2.84 -2.92
N PRO A 6 24.06 -1.89 -2.21
CA PRO A 6 23.60 -2.10 -0.85
C PRO A 6 22.62 -3.25 -0.79
N ARG A 7 22.75 -4.11 0.22
CA ARG A 7 21.88 -5.29 0.41
C ARG A 7 21.12 -5.19 1.72
N VAL A 8 19.85 -5.57 1.67
CA VAL A 8 18.98 -5.73 2.83
C VAL A 8 18.79 -7.23 3.07
N ARG A 9 18.92 -7.66 4.33
CA ARG A 9 18.66 -9.05 4.75
C ARG A 9 17.36 -9.13 5.52
N PHE A 10 16.46 -9.97 5.05
CA PHE A 10 15.21 -10.30 5.70
C PHE A 10 15.43 -11.33 6.81
N ALA A 11 14.46 -11.42 7.72
CA ALA A 11 14.50 -12.37 8.82
C ALA A 11 14.47 -13.83 8.34
N ASP A 12 13.77 -14.10 7.23
CA ASP A 12 13.64 -15.42 6.63
C ASP A 12 13.29 -15.33 5.13
N ALA A 13 13.32 -16.48 4.45
CA ALA A 13 12.99 -16.59 3.02
C ALA A 13 11.52 -16.24 2.71
N GLY A 14 10.61 -16.42 3.67
CA GLY A 14 9.19 -16.09 3.50
C GLY A 14 8.97 -14.58 3.39
N GLU A 15 9.66 -13.79 4.21
CA GLU A 15 9.66 -12.33 4.10
C GLU A 15 10.15 -11.85 2.73
N ALA A 16 11.20 -12.48 2.19
CA ALA A 16 11.73 -12.18 0.85
C ALA A 16 10.71 -12.53 -0.25
N ALA A 17 10.14 -13.73 -0.20
CA ALA A 17 9.12 -14.20 -1.15
C ALA A 17 7.86 -13.32 -1.13
N ASP A 18 7.44 -12.87 0.03
CA ASP A 18 6.29 -11.97 0.17
C ASP A 18 6.55 -10.58 -0.44
N VAL A 19 7.76 -10.04 -0.27
CA VAL A 19 8.17 -8.79 -0.92
C VAL A 19 8.20 -8.98 -2.44
N ALA A 20 8.79 -10.07 -2.95
CA ALA A 20 8.79 -10.39 -4.37
C ALA A 20 7.38 -10.49 -4.94
N ALA A 21 6.48 -11.19 -4.25
CA ALA A 21 5.08 -11.33 -4.66
C ALA A 21 4.35 -9.98 -4.69
N PHE A 22 4.61 -9.09 -3.72
CA PHE A 22 4.05 -7.74 -3.71
C PHE A 22 4.55 -6.91 -4.91
N LEU A 23 5.86 -6.92 -5.18
CA LEU A 23 6.46 -6.21 -6.31
C LEU A 23 5.92 -6.73 -7.65
N ALA A 24 5.82 -8.05 -7.83
CA ALA A 24 5.26 -8.65 -9.02
C ALA A 24 3.81 -8.20 -9.28
N ARG A 25 2.99 -8.07 -8.23
CA ARG A 25 1.62 -7.56 -8.33
C ARG A 25 1.59 -6.07 -8.69
N LEU A 26 2.49 -5.24 -8.15
CA LEU A 26 2.60 -3.84 -8.58
C LEU A 26 2.97 -3.73 -10.07
N ILE A 27 3.97 -4.51 -10.51
CA ILE A 27 4.45 -4.54 -11.90
C ILE A 27 3.39 -5.09 -12.87
N HIS A 28 2.48 -5.94 -12.39
CA HIS A 28 1.35 -6.38 -13.18
C HIS A 28 0.43 -5.21 -13.58
N TYR A 29 0.21 -4.25 -12.67
CA TYR A 29 -0.64 -3.08 -12.91
C TYR A 29 0.09 -1.90 -13.57
N ASP A 30 1.39 -1.76 -13.30
CA ASP A 30 2.22 -0.70 -13.86
C ASP A 30 3.64 -1.23 -14.11
N LYS A 31 4.01 -1.38 -15.39
CA LYS A 31 5.34 -1.87 -15.76
C LYS A 31 6.47 -0.92 -15.38
N ALA A 32 6.16 0.37 -15.17
CA ALA A 32 7.08 1.39 -14.70
C ALA A 32 6.94 1.65 -13.19
N ALA A 33 6.33 0.71 -12.44
CA ALA A 33 6.13 0.86 -11.01
C ALA A 33 7.44 1.18 -10.28
N VAL A 34 7.34 2.14 -9.38
CA VAL A 34 8.38 2.52 -8.44
C VAL A 34 7.92 2.24 -7.02
N VAL A 35 8.87 1.96 -6.13
CA VAL A 35 8.60 1.79 -4.71
C VAL A 35 9.53 2.65 -3.87
N ARG A 36 9.00 3.16 -2.76
CA ARG A 36 9.80 3.80 -1.73
C ARG A 36 10.07 2.80 -0.61
N LEU A 37 11.33 2.62 -0.26
CA LEU A 37 11.82 1.73 0.78
C LEU A 37 12.13 2.56 2.02
N GLN A 38 11.62 2.17 3.17
CA GLN A 38 12.00 2.75 4.46
C GLN A 38 12.34 1.63 5.45
N ALA A 39 13.58 1.54 5.89
CA ALA A 39 14.00 0.60 6.93
C ALA A 39 14.12 1.30 8.28
N GLY A 40 13.60 0.69 9.34
CA GLY A 40 13.69 1.21 10.70
C GLY A 40 13.08 0.25 11.71
N GLY A 41 13.57 0.25 12.94
CA GLY A 41 13.02 -0.58 14.03
C GLY A 41 12.97 -2.09 13.72
N GLY A 42 13.92 -2.61 12.94
CA GLY A 42 13.99 -4.04 12.58
C GLY A 42 13.03 -4.47 11.45
N ALA A 43 12.43 -3.53 10.72
CA ALA A 43 11.57 -3.83 9.58
C ALA A 43 11.88 -2.95 8.36
N LEU A 44 11.55 -3.46 7.17
CA LEU A 44 11.51 -2.72 5.92
C LEU A 44 10.06 -2.47 5.55
N ALA A 45 9.68 -1.23 5.30
CA ALA A 45 8.42 -0.87 4.66
C ALA A 45 8.67 -0.60 3.16
N VAL A 46 7.94 -1.31 2.31
CA VAL A 46 7.91 -1.13 0.85
C VAL A 46 6.59 -0.46 0.48
N PHE A 47 6.66 0.81 0.13
CA PHE A 47 5.52 1.61 -0.31
C PHE A 47 5.42 1.58 -1.83
N GLY A 48 4.24 1.29 -2.35
CA GLY A 48 3.93 1.41 -3.77
C GLY A 48 2.56 2.04 -3.99
N ARG A 49 2.30 2.53 -5.21
CA ARG A 49 0.99 3.07 -5.60
C ARG A 49 0.57 2.43 -6.90
N PRO A 50 -0.37 1.45 -6.90
CA PRO A 50 -0.89 0.92 -8.14
C PRO A 50 -1.71 2.01 -8.85
N ALA A 51 -1.34 2.32 -10.10
CA ALA A 51 -1.79 3.50 -10.83
C ALA A 51 -3.32 3.68 -10.86
N SER A 52 -4.08 2.59 -10.93
CA SER A 52 -5.54 2.60 -11.08
C SER A 52 -6.34 2.87 -9.81
N PHE A 53 -5.73 2.87 -8.62
CA PHE A 53 -6.48 2.84 -7.35
C PHE A 53 -6.36 4.10 -6.51
N GLU A 54 -5.42 4.98 -6.84
CA GLU A 54 -5.12 6.20 -6.07
C GLU A 54 -4.79 5.97 -4.58
N VAL A 55 -4.37 4.76 -4.22
CA VAL A 55 -4.03 4.37 -2.84
C VAL A 55 -2.53 4.15 -2.67
N LEU A 56 -2.03 4.23 -1.44
CA LEU A 56 -0.71 3.72 -1.11
C LEU A 56 -0.85 2.29 -0.58
N ALA A 57 -0.11 1.35 -1.15
CA ALA A 57 0.03 0.00 -0.67
C ALA A 57 1.35 -0.13 0.08
N VAL A 58 1.31 -0.82 1.21
CA VAL A 58 2.49 -1.03 2.07
C VAL A 58 2.63 -2.51 2.36
N ARG A 59 3.77 -3.08 1.98
CA ARG A 59 4.23 -4.38 2.47
C ARG A 59 5.37 -4.14 3.45
N SER A 60 5.27 -4.71 4.64
CA SER A 60 6.33 -4.67 5.63
C SER A 60 6.99 -6.03 5.73
N ALA A 61 8.32 -6.06 5.77
CA ALA A 61 9.10 -7.27 5.95
C ALA A 61 9.99 -7.15 7.18
N ARG A 62 10.09 -8.22 7.96
CA ARG A 62 11.02 -8.27 9.09
C ARG A 62 12.45 -8.38 8.57
N LEU A 63 13.36 -7.67 9.23
CA LEU A 63 14.78 -7.69 8.92
C LEU A 63 15.54 -8.61 9.88
N ALA A 64 16.63 -9.20 9.41
CA ALA A 64 17.50 -10.00 10.27
C ALA A 64 18.15 -9.12 11.35
N GLU A 65 18.41 -9.69 12.53
CA GLU A 65 19.12 -8.96 13.59
C GLU A 65 20.50 -8.49 13.10
N GLY A 66 20.85 -7.24 13.41
CA GLY A 66 22.12 -6.66 12.96
C GLY A 66 22.17 -6.26 11.48
N SER A 67 21.08 -6.41 10.71
CA SER A 67 21.03 -6.03 9.29
C SER A 67 20.89 -4.52 9.05
N GLY A 68 21.45 -3.68 9.93
CA GLY A 68 21.56 -2.24 9.69
C GLY A 68 22.10 -2.02 8.28
N VAL A 69 21.45 -1.17 7.50
CA VAL A 69 21.75 -1.02 6.07
C VAL A 69 23.20 -0.58 5.96
N SER A 70 24.03 -1.53 5.55
CA SER A 70 25.46 -1.31 5.48
C SER A 70 25.74 -0.57 4.17
N GLY A 71 25.90 0.75 4.29
CA GLY A 71 26.45 1.63 3.25
C GLY A 71 25.43 2.39 2.40
N GLY A 72 25.44 3.72 2.53
CA GLY A 72 24.82 4.68 1.61
C GLY A 72 24.89 6.11 2.17
N PRO A 73 25.48 7.10 1.47
CA PRO A 73 25.80 8.42 2.04
C PRO A 73 24.56 9.33 2.12
N GLY A 74 24.36 10.04 3.24
CA GLY A 74 23.31 11.07 3.26
C GLY A 74 22.95 11.84 4.54
N ALA A 75 23.40 11.49 5.75
CA ALA A 75 23.19 12.36 6.92
C ALA A 75 24.14 12.03 8.09
N PRO A 76 24.60 13.04 8.85
CA PRO A 76 25.51 12.83 9.98
C PRO A 76 24.76 12.30 11.21
N GLY A 77 25.23 11.17 11.76
CA GLY A 77 24.99 10.77 13.15
C GLY A 77 23.92 9.69 13.37
N GLY A 78 24.24 8.44 13.07
CA GLY A 78 23.45 7.26 13.48
C GLY A 78 23.40 6.20 12.37
N SER A 79 23.39 4.91 12.73
CA SER A 79 23.20 3.78 11.82
C SER A 79 22.09 4.07 10.79
N GLY A 80 22.47 4.38 9.55
CA GLY A 80 21.57 4.96 8.56
C GLY A 80 20.36 4.07 8.28
N GLU A 81 19.17 4.57 8.59
CA GLU A 81 17.90 4.01 8.14
C GLU A 81 17.82 4.18 6.61
N LEU A 82 17.68 3.10 5.86
CA LEU A 82 17.48 3.15 4.40
C LEU A 82 16.19 3.92 4.11
N ASP A 83 16.28 4.99 3.34
CA ASP A 83 15.13 5.69 2.76
C ASP A 83 15.42 6.03 1.30
N VAL A 84 14.90 5.24 0.36
CA VAL A 84 15.22 5.38 -1.06
C VAL A 84 14.01 5.04 -1.93
N THR A 85 13.88 5.72 -3.07
CA THR A 85 12.92 5.34 -4.11
C THR A 85 13.65 4.62 -5.24
N VAL A 86 13.15 3.45 -5.64
CA VAL A 86 13.77 2.57 -6.64
C VAL A 86 12.74 2.05 -7.63
N SER A 87 13.21 1.53 -8.77
CA SER A 87 12.39 0.74 -9.69
C SER A 87 11.89 -0.53 -8.99
N ALA A 88 10.60 -0.82 -9.08
CA ALA A 88 10.03 -2.05 -8.53
C ALA A 88 10.53 -3.29 -9.29
N GLY A 89 10.74 -3.17 -10.61
CA GLY A 89 11.24 -4.23 -11.47
C GLY A 89 12.67 -4.62 -11.11
N GLU A 90 13.58 -3.64 -11.05
CA GLU A 90 14.98 -3.90 -10.67
C GLU A 90 15.09 -4.41 -9.23
N LEU A 91 14.24 -3.92 -8.33
CA LEU A 91 14.21 -4.42 -6.96
C LEU A 91 13.76 -5.89 -6.91
N LEU A 92 12.75 -6.26 -7.71
CA LEU A 92 12.27 -7.65 -7.82
C LEU A 92 13.36 -8.58 -8.36
N GLU A 93 14.07 -8.17 -9.41
CA GLU A 93 15.21 -8.92 -9.96
C GLU A 93 16.36 -9.09 -8.95
N GLY A 94 16.49 -8.14 -8.03
CA GLY A 94 17.47 -8.18 -6.94
C GLY A 94 17.08 -9.06 -5.75
N VAL A 95 15.86 -9.63 -5.71
CA VAL A 95 15.42 -10.50 -4.60
C VAL A 95 16.04 -11.88 -4.76
N ASP A 96 16.71 -12.32 -3.70
CA ASP A 96 17.24 -13.66 -3.52
C ASP A 96 16.50 -14.32 -2.36
N GLU A 97 15.44 -15.08 -2.68
CA GLU A 97 14.61 -15.75 -1.68
C GLU A 97 15.41 -16.77 -0.86
N GLY A 98 16.33 -17.50 -1.50
CA GLY A 98 17.17 -18.50 -0.85
C GLY A 98 18.15 -17.89 0.15
N ALA A 99 18.69 -16.71 -0.16
CA ALA A 99 19.54 -15.94 0.74
C ALA A 99 18.77 -15.03 1.70
N ALA A 100 17.43 -15.03 1.65
CA ALA A 100 16.57 -14.09 2.39
C ALA A 100 17.08 -12.64 2.27
N ALA A 101 17.38 -12.18 1.06
CA ALA A 101 18.00 -10.87 0.84
C ALA A 101 17.49 -10.19 -0.42
N VAL A 102 17.69 -8.88 -0.49
CA VAL A 102 17.47 -8.09 -1.70
C VAL A 102 18.61 -7.12 -1.93
N ALA A 103 19.11 -7.07 -3.17
CA ALA A 103 19.99 -5.99 -3.61
C ALA A 103 19.14 -4.75 -3.92
N VAL A 104 19.46 -3.63 -3.27
CA VAL A 104 18.74 -2.37 -3.44
C VAL A 104 19.29 -1.65 -4.68
N PRO A 105 18.46 -1.43 -5.73
CA PRO A 105 18.90 -0.75 -6.95
C PRO A 105 19.30 0.70 -6.71
N SER A 106 19.83 1.32 -7.77
CA SER A 106 20.11 2.76 -7.79
C SER A 106 18.84 3.55 -7.53
N ALA A 107 18.98 4.66 -6.78
CA ALA A 107 17.87 5.56 -6.53
C ALA A 107 17.35 6.18 -7.84
N VAL A 108 16.04 6.30 -7.94
CA VAL A 108 15.36 6.99 -9.04
C VAL A 108 14.59 8.20 -8.51
N THR A 109 14.37 9.19 -9.36
CA THR A 109 13.44 10.27 -9.06
C THR A 109 12.03 9.70 -8.99
N GLY A 110 11.47 9.70 -7.78
CA GLY A 110 10.13 9.17 -7.53
C GLY A 110 9.01 10.08 -8.08
N PRO A 111 7.85 9.51 -8.42
CA PRO A 111 6.63 10.26 -8.72
C PRO A 111 6.17 11.07 -7.49
N PRO A 112 5.29 12.08 -7.66
CA PRO A 112 4.90 12.99 -6.58
C PRO A 112 4.39 12.30 -5.30
N TRP A 113 3.73 11.15 -5.41
CA TRP A 113 3.24 10.40 -4.25
C TRP A 113 4.37 9.90 -3.34
N ALA A 114 5.57 9.64 -3.89
CA ALA A 114 6.70 9.13 -3.13
C ALA A 114 7.13 10.12 -2.04
N GLY A 115 6.88 11.43 -2.22
CA GLY A 115 7.11 12.46 -1.21
C GLY A 115 5.99 12.62 -0.17
N VAL A 116 4.87 11.92 -0.32
CA VAL A 116 3.67 12.07 0.53
C VAL A 116 3.32 10.73 1.15
N LEU A 117 4.07 10.36 2.20
CA LEU A 117 3.85 9.12 2.96
C LEU A 117 2.97 9.35 4.20
N PRO A 118 2.28 8.31 4.68
CA PRO A 118 1.57 8.36 5.95
C PRO A 118 2.49 8.62 7.15
N PRO A 119 1.97 9.18 8.26
CA PRO A 119 2.75 9.32 9.49
C PRO A 119 3.17 7.97 10.06
N LYS A 120 4.36 7.93 10.68
CA LYS A 120 4.90 6.72 11.34
C LYS A 120 4.05 6.31 12.57
N GLY A 121 3.50 7.27 13.31
CA GLY A 121 2.72 7.06 14.54
C GLY A 121 1.41 7.86 14.59
N GLY A 122 0.76 7.87 15.76
CA GLY A 122 -0.52 8.56 15.97
C GLY A 122 -1.72 7.83 15.36
N TRP A 123 -1.62 6.51 15.22
CA TRP A 123 -2.68 5.67 14.65
C TRP A 123 -3.65 5.22 15.74
N GLU A 124 -4.93 5.53 15.55
CA GLU A 124 -6.02 5.10 16.42
C GLU A 124 -6.97 4.17 15.67
N ARG A 125 -7.50 3.16 16.36
CA ARG A 125 -8.39 2.18 15.74
C ARG A 125 -9.76 2.81 15.45
N VAL A 126 -10.25 2.63 14.23
CA VAL A 126 -11.55 3.11 13.78
C VAL A 126 -12.58 1.96 13.90
N PRO A 127 -13.69 2.13 14.65
CA PRO A 127 -14.78 1.16 14.71
C PRO A 127 -15.62 1.17 13.42
N GLY A 128 -16.60 0.27 13.31
CA GLY A 128 -17.55 0.25 12.18
C GLY A 128 -17.08 -0.50 10.93
N LEU A 129 -15.83 -1.00 10.90
CA LEU A 129 -15.35 -1.82 9.80
C LEU A 129 -16.04 -3.21 9.83
N PRO A 130 -16.67 -3.65 8.73
CA PRO A 130 -17.26 -5.00 8.64
C PRO A 130 -16.20 -6.11 8.74
N SER A 131 -16.66 -7.35 8.93
CA SER A 131 -15.79 -8.53 8.79
C SER A 131 -15.18 -8.61 7.39
N SER A 132 -14.10 -9.39 7.22
CA SER A 132 -13.46 -9.58 5.90
C SER A 132 -14.44 -10.07 4.84
N VAL A 133 -15.37 -10.95 5.19
CA VAL A 133 -16.46 -11.41 4.31
C VAL A 133 -17.37 -10.24 3.90
N GLY A 134 -17.72 -9.36 4.85
CA GLY A 134 -18.50 -8.15 4.60
C GLY A 134 -17.78 -7.17 3.67
N VAL A 135 -16.49 -6.94 3.90
CA VAL A 135 -15.65 -6.08 3.04
C VAL A 135 -15.54 -6.66 1.62
N LEU A 136 -15.30 -7.97 1.48
CA LEU A 136 -15.27 -8.63 0.18
C LEU A 136 -16.63 -8.59 -0.54
N ARG A 137 -17.73 -8.65 0.20
CA ARG A 137 -19.08 -8.47 -0.35
C ARG A 137 -19.27 -7.06 -0.89
N ALA A 138 -18.84 -6.03 -0.14
CA ALA A 138 -18.89 -4.64 -0.60
C ALA A 138 -18.09 -4.43 -1.89
N VAL A 139 -16.89 -5.02 -1.98
CA VAL A 139 -16.08 -4.99 -3.21
C VAL A 139 -16.81 -5.65 -4.38
N ARG A 140 -17.38 -6.85 -4.19
CA ARG A 140 -18.14 -7.53 -5.25
C ARG A 140 -19.36 -6.73 -5.71
N ALA A 141 -20.09 -6.12 -4.78
CA ALA A 141 -21.23 -5.27 -5.09
C ALA A 141 -20.80 -4.05 -5.94
N ALA A 142 -19.72 -3.37 -5.56
CA ALA A 142 -19.17 -2.24 -6.31
C ALA A 142 -18.71 -2.65 -7.73
N VAL A 143 -18.03 -3.80 -7.88
CA VAL A 143 -17.65 -4.34 -9.19
C VAL A 143 -18.88 -4.62 -10.06
N SER A 144 -19.90 -5.27 -9.49
CA SER A 144 -21.14 -5.61 -10.19
C SER A 144 -21.88 -4.36 -10.65
N GLU A 145 -22.00 -3.36 -9.77
CA GLU A 145 -22.66 -2.10 -10.10
C GLU A 145 -21.91 -1.32 -11.17
N PHE A 146 -20.59 -1.20 -11.06
CA PHE A 146 -19.79 -0.52 -12.08
C PHE A 146 -19.99 -1.16 -13.46
N ARG A 147 -19.94 -2.49 -13.54
CA ARG A 147 -20.18 -3.22 -14.80
C ARG A 147 -21.58 -2.99 -15.33
N GLY A 148 -22.61 -3.16 -14.50
CA GLY A 148 -24.01 -2.95 -14.90
C GLY A 148 -24.23 -1.55 -15.45
N ARG A 149 -23.73 -0.50 -14.77
CA ARG A 149 -23.86 0.88 -15.24
C ARG A 149 -23.13 1.14 -16.55
N VAL A 150 -21.95 0.53 -16.75
CA VAL A 150 -21.22 0.64 -18.01
C VAL A 150 -21.95 -0.08 -19.15
N GLU A 151 -22.59 -1.22 -18.87
CA GLU A 151 -23.38 -1.98 -19.82
C GLU A 151 -24.65 -1.23 -20.25
N GLU A 152 -25.32 -0.54 -19.31
CA GLU A 152 -26.49 0.30 -19.55
C GLU A 152 -26.20 1.58 -20.36
N LEU A 153 -24.93 2.02 -20.42
CA LEU A 153 -24.56 3.15 -21.25
C LEU A 153 -24.70 2.81 -22.74
N ASP A 154 -25.35 3.72 -23.47
CA ASP A 154 -25.27 3.80 -24.92
C ASP A 154 -23.79 3.72 -25.36
N PRO A 155 -23.42 2.86 -26.33
CA PRO A 155 -22.06 2.75 -26.84
C PRO A 155 -21.41 4.11 -27.18
N ALA A 156 -22.16 5.08 -27.71
CA ALA A 156 -21.66 6.42 -28.04
C ALA A 156 -21.29 7.25 -26.80
N LYS A 157 -21.84 6.92 -25.63
CA LYS A 157 -21.59 7.60 -24.34
C LYS A 157 -20.53 6.92 -23.49
N ARG A 158 -20.00 5.75 -23.90
CA ARG A 158 -18.91 5.02 -23.22
C ARG A 158 -17.54 5.69 -23.41
N THR A 159 -17.48 6.97 -23.09
CA THR A 159 -16.26 7.79 -23.14
C THR A 159 -15.44 7.61 -21.87
N ARG A 160 -14.13 7.87 -21.94
CA ARG A 160 -13.25 7.84 -20.76
C ARG A 160 -13.77 8.70 -19.61
N GLY A 161 -14.24 9.91 -19.91
CA GLY A 161 -14.76 10.82 -18.89
C GLY A 161 -15.99 10.29 -18.16
N GLU A 162 -16.87 9.58 -18.87
CA GLU A 162 -18.08 8.98 -18.29
C GLU A 162 -17.74 7.74 -17.45
N LEU A 163 -16.84 6.89 -17.94
CA LEU A 163 -16.32 5.75 -17.17
C LEU A 163 -15.62 6.22 -15.89
N ASP A 164 -14.81 7.28 -15.97
CA ASP A 164 -14.13 7.88 -14.82
C ASP A 164 -15.15 8.47 -13.83
N ARG A 165 -16.25 9.07 -14.33
CA ARG A 165 -17.33 9.62 -13.49
C ARG A 165 -18.05 8.50 -12.72
N ILE A 166 -18.50 7.45 -13.41
CA ILE A 166 -19.15 6.28 -12.79
C ILE A 166 -18.19 5.62 -11.81
N GLY A 167 -16.93 5.45 -12.22
CA GLY A 167 -15.89 4.90 -11.38
C GLY A 167 -15.72 5.70 -10.08
N ARG A 168 -15.51 7.02 -10.16
CA ARG A 168 -15.39 7.85 -8.97
C ARG A 168 -16.58 7.70 -8.04
N GLU A 169 -17.80 7.67 -8.58
CA GLU A 169 -19.01 7.53 -7.77
C GLU A 169 -19.08 6.19 -7.04
N VAL A 170 -18.88 5.07 -7.75
CA VAL A 170 -18.97 3.72 -7.16
C VAL A 170 -17.81 3.46 -6.21
N TRP A 171 -16.59 3.80 -6.63
CA TRP A 171 -15.35 3.44 -5.93
C TRP A 171 -15.05 4.33 -4.71
N SER A 172 -15.72 5.49 -4.58
CA SER A 172 -15.56 6.40 -3.43
C SER A 172 -16.48 6.08 -2.25
N ARG A 173 -17.47 5.21 -2.43
CA ARG A 173 -18.44 4.91 -1.39
C ARG A 173 -17.79 4.26 -0.15
N PRO A 174 -18.23 4.62 1.06
CA PRO A 174 -17.72 4.06 2.29
C PRO A 174 -18.01 2.57 2.42
N VAL A 175 -17.14 1.86 3.14
CA VAL A 175 -17.32 0.45 3.51
C VAL A 175 -17.80 0.36 4.95
N GLY A 176 -19.00 -0.19 5.14
CA GLY A 176 -19.65 -0.22 6.46
C GLY A 176 -19.87 1.19 7.00
N ASP A 177 -19.73 1.35 8.32
CA ASP A 177 -19.95 2.62 9.01
C ASP A 177 -18.63 3.42 9.14
N THR A 178 -17.79 3.39 8.10
CA THR A 178 -16.45 4.00 8.10
C THR A 178 -16.25 4.95 6.92
N GLU A 179 -15.23 5.80 6.96
CA GLU A 179 -14.84 6.61 5.81
C GLU A 179 -13.92 5.88 4.81
N LEU A 180 -13.68 4.58 4.99
CA LEU A 180 -12.82 3.80 4.09
C LEU A 180 -13.53 3.61 2.74
N PRO A 181 -13.01 4.15 1.63
CA PRO A 181 -13.64 3.98 0.34
C PRO A 181 -13.46 2.55 -0.18
N VAL A 182 -14.47 2.02 -0.86
CA VAL A 182 -14.43 0.65 -1.41
C VAL A 182 -13.26 0.41 -2.36
N ARG A 183 -12.73 1.46 -3.02
CA ARG A 183 -11.49 1.37 -3.81
C ARG A 183 -10.29 0.88 -3.02
N ALA A 184 -10.17 1.26 -1.75
CA ALA A 184 -9.06 0.83 -0.90
C ALA A 184 -9.17 -0.66 -0.55
N ALA A 185 -10.39 -1.13 -0.27
CA ALA A 185 -10.66 -2.54 -0.07
C ALA A 185 -10.43 -3.36 -1.35
N HIS A 186 -10.82 -2.83 -2.51
CA HIS A 186 -10.59 -3.47 -3.80
C HIS A 186 -9.08 -3.55 -4.11
N ALA A 187 -8.31 -2.47 -3.85
CA ALA A 187 -6.87 -2.47 -3.98
C ALA A 187 -6.22 -3.55 -3.08
N ALA A 188 -6.66 -3.67 -1.82
CA ALA A 188 -6.19 -4.71 -0.92
C ALA A 188 -6.46 -6.11 -1.46
N ARG A 189 -7.62 -6.34 -2.10
CA ARG A 189 -7.96 -7.63 -2.71
C ARG A 189 -7.07 -7.97 -3.90
N VAL A 190 -6.82 -7.03 -4.80
CA VAL A 190 -6.01 -7.29 -6.01
C VAL A 190 -4.53 -7.44 -5.72
N LEU A 191 -4.04 -6.73 -4.70
CA LEU A 191 -2.64 -6.84 -4.23
C LEU A 191 -2.41 -8.07 -3.35
N GLY A 192 -3.46 -8.88 -3.10
CA GLY A 192 -3.37 -10.09 -2.28
C GLY A 192 -3.31 -9.84 -0.78
N PHE A 193 -3.54 -8.61 -0.32
CA PHE A 193 -3.60 -8.30 1.11
C PHE A 193 -4.89 -8.77 1.78
N LEU A 194 -5.97 -8.87 1.00
CA LEU A 194 -7.25 -9.38 1.43
C LEU A 194 -7.59 -10.64 0.62
N PRO A 195 -7.14 -11.84 1.05
CA PRO A 195 -7.43 -13.09 0.36
C PRO A 195 -8.92 -13.42 0.36
N SER A 196 -9.35 -14.33 -0.52
CA SER A 196 -10.74 -14.79 -0.57
C SER A 196 -11.12 -15.52 0.72
N ALA A 197 -12.40 -15.50 1.08
CA ALA A 197 -12.92 -16.25 2.22
C ALA A 197 -12.72 -17.78 2.08
N GLU A 198 -12.61 -18.27 0.84
CA GLU A 198 -12.36 -19.67 0.50
C GLU A 198 -10.88 -20.05 0.62
N SER A 199 -9.98 -19.06 0.69
CA SER A 199 -8.56 -19.28 0.93
C SER A 199 -8.37 -19.53 2.44
N ALA A 200 -8.28 -20.81 2.81
CA ALA A 200 -8.12 -21.25 4.19
C ALA A 200 -6.95 -20.50 4.87
N GLY A 201 -7.26 -19.68 5.88
CA GLY A 201 -6.25 -18.99 6.70
C GLY A 201 -6.63 -17.61 7.20
N PHE A 202 -7.50 -16.86 6.52
CA PHE A 202 -7.89 -15.52 6.96
C PHE A 202 -8.93 -15.58 8.08
N ARG A 203 -8.51 -15.41 9.34
CA ARG A 203 -9.46 -15.41 10.47
C ARG A 203 -10.17 -14.07 10.59
N SER A 204 -11.46 -14.13 10.96
CA SER A 204 -12.22 -12.94 11.36
C SER A 204 -11.55 -12.28 12.56
N GLY A 205 -11.06 -11.04 12.41
CA GLY A 205 -10.31 -10.31 13.44
C GLY A 205 -8.92 -9.83 13.01
N GLU A 206 -8.38 -10.37 11.91
CA GLU A 206 -7.08 -9.96 11.36
C GLU A 206 -7.16 -8.72 10.46
N LEU A 207 -8.38 -8.26 10.17
CA LEU A 207 -8.68 -7.03 9.44
C LEU A 207 -8.97 -5.90 10.42
N SER A 208 -8.29 -4.76 10.28
CA SER A 208 -8.53 -3.58 11.11
C SER A 208 -8.37 -2.28 10.33
N LEU A 209 -9.12 -1.25 10.74
CA LEU A 209 -9.01 0.10 10.20
C LEU A 209 -8.41 1.02 11.26
N TRP A 210 -7.50 1.88 10.82
CA TRP A 210 -6.82 2.85 11.67
C TRP A 210 -6.84 4.23 11.03
N ALA A 211 -6.89 5.28 11.83
CA ALA A 211 -6.83 6.67 11.39
C ALA A 211 -5.66 7.42 12.03
N ALA A 212 -5.08 8.36 11.28
CA ALA A 212 -4.09 9.32 11.77
C ALA A 212 -4.23 10.63 10.98
N GLY A 213 -4.88 11.63 11.57
CA GLY A 213 -5.27 12.85 10.86
C GLY A 213 -6.13 12.53 9.63
N ALA A 214 -5.75 13.02 8.45
CA ALA A 214 -6.45 12.77 7.19
C ALA A 214 -6.17 11.39 6.56
N TRP A 215 -5.47 10.49 7.26
CA TRP A 215 -5.10 9.18 6.73
C TRP A 215 -5.95 8.06 7.32
N LEU A 216 -6.38 7.13 6.47
CA LEU A 216 -6.90 5.83 6.88
C LEU A 216 -5.96 4.72 6.43
N ARG A 217 -5.81 3.69 7.25
CA ARG A 217 -5.02 2.48 6.99
C ARG A 217 -5.86 1.24 7.23
N LEU A 218 -6.21 0.55 6.15
CA LEU A 218 -6.75 -0.80 6.18
C LEU A 218 -5.57 -1.77 6.36
N ARG A 219 -5.48 -2.42 7.52
CA ARG A 219 -4.39 -3.34 7.87
C ARG A 219 -4.86 -4.79 7.83
N THR A 220 -4.04 -5.65 7.23
CA THR A 220 -4.15 -7.11 7.25
C THR A 220 -2.80 -7.74 7.64
N PRO A 221 -2.71 -9.06 7.87
CA PRO A 221 -1.43 -9.74 8.08
C PRO A 221 -0.50 -9.68 6.86
N TYR A 222 -1.08 -9.57 5.66
CA TYR A 222 -0.36 -9.65 4.40
C TYR A 222 0.11 -8.28 3.88
N GLY A 223 -0.39 -7.19 4.45
CA GLY A 223 -0.02 -5.83 4.08
C GLY A 223 -1.05 -4.81 4.52
N ALA A 224 -0.88 -3.56 4.08
CA ALA A 224 -1.80 -2.49 4.36
C ALA A 224 -2.09 -1.65 3.11
N VAL A 225 -3.33 -1.15 3.03
CA VAL A 225 -3.69 -0.09 2.09
C VAL A 225 -3.97 1.18 2.88
N VAL A 226 -3.35 2.26 2.45
CA VAL A 226 -3.45 3.58 3.06
C VAL A 226 -4.05 4.56 2.06
N VAL A 227 -5.02 5.33 2.51
CA VAL A 227 -5.64 6.39 1.72
C VAL A 227 -5.67 7.67 2.52
N ARG A 228 -5.62 8.79 1.80
CA ARG A 228 -5.93 10.09 2.37
C ARG A 228 -7.41 10.36 2.15
N VAL A 229 -8.15 10.57 3.22
CA VAL A 229 -9.54 11.03 3.17
C VAL A 229 -9.49 12.55 3.16
N VAL A 230 -10.11 13.15 2.15
CA VAL A 230 -10.36 14.58 2.17
C VAL A 230 -11.58 14.77 3.06
N GLY A 231 -11.33 14.97 4.36
CA GLY A 231 -12.40 15.17 5.32
C GLY A 231 -13.17 16.45 4.99
N GLY A 232 -14.47 16.32 4.75
CA GLY A 232 -15.38 17.38 5.11
C GLY A 232 -15.33 17.56 6.62
N GLY A 233 -14.64 18.59 7.09
CA GLY A 233 -14.79 19.14 8.45
C GLY A 233 -14.29 18.26 9.61
N ALA A 234 -12.98 18.01 9.70
CA ALA A 234 -12.35 17.89 11.02
C ALA A 234 -11.88 19.28 11.44
N GLY A 235 -12.53 19.85 12.45
CA GLY A 235 -12.41 21.24 12.89
C GLY A 235 -10.96 21.70 13.10
N LEU A 236 -10.64 22.82 12.45
CA LEU A 236 -9.56 23.70 12.84
C LEU A 236 -9.87 24.30 14.22
N GLY A 237 -9.49 23.60 15.29
CA GLY A 237 -9.40 24.17 16.62
C GLY A 237 -8.11 24.96 16.77
N VAL A 238 -8.01 26.13 16.12
CA VAL A 238 -7.00 27.13 16.49
C VAL A 238 -7.52 27.78 17.77
N MET A 239 -6.98 27.40 18.93
CA MET A 239 -7.17 28.15 20.16
C MET A 239 -6.18 29.33 20.14
N PRO A 240 -6.64 30.59 20.05
CA PRO A 240 -5.76 31.73 20.27
C PRO A 240 -5.35 31.72 21.75
N GLN A 241 -4.05 31.73 22.00
CA GLN A 241 -3.52 32.03 23.34
C GLN A 241 -3.78 33.51 23.60
N VAL A 242 -4.51 33.80 24.67
CA VAL A 242 -4.63 35.15 25.26
C VAL A 242 -3.85 35.15 26.56
#